data_AF-A0A7S3CT96-F1
#
_entry.id   AF-A0A7S3CT96-F1
#
_cell.length_a   1.000
_cell.length_b   1.000
_cell.length_c   1.000
_cell.angle_alpha   90.00
_cell.angle_beta   90.00
_cell.angle_gamma   90.00
#
_symmetry.space_group_name_H-M   'P 1'
#
loop_
_entity.id
_entity.type
_entity.pdbx_description
1 polymer ?
#
loop_
_entity_poly.entity_id
_entity_poly.type
_entity_poly.pdbx_seq_one_letter_code
_entity_poly.pdbx_strand_id
1 'polypeptide(L)'
;GSGKFDNLPLGKIGSLVEQILDCEVNYNMWTLMHRYFKARDLFKSGLFEISSRDHMAYFYIWLRFSFSRQLTWQRSFNTKPKELQHSQQCLIEEMCQQYKQTLSLPAEYTQEEFLSSADILRSIFSFIGKGSGNGQQVRDEILHIMHRHNIKETAGHFYEEWHQKLHNNTTPDDIPICEALLSYLRSGNLGDYWNHLHKNGINKERLASYERKIVHEPWMKREAIPDFENYLRILKQMHSSDDMNMLIDEAKGHVGGDTHHLMSDIQCNFKDQDAIRQMERVLALRSNLCHNHMDRNNSGKLKDIVFLDLCLESYTRTLTERIMHIDIGFGAYIRELGLILNNLCLSYGWLELKYVRDDYEMLVKTLVGSLNEENARKVKSVIDRIKNGLGEVNDKIHAVMQEKAELMGRHLNIDRHFLEIFSEEVLRGTLFFSASMILKKIDPHIRQSAHLGNWLTISQGRTHGSRGYVEYVKNLRDVMHKNYEGRTILLVEKISGEEEVPSNVQAIVVLNSTDYPDVLAHVSVRARNLKVLLTILFDDLVCSELKKLVGRHITMSVEGSNIKFQEQNPNLPL
;
A
#
# COMPACT_ATOMS: atom_id res chain seq x y z
N GLY A 1 -24.95 13.80 17.94
CA GLY A 1 -24.74 14.21 16.55
C GLY A 1 -25.93 15.02 16.11
N SER A 2 -25.72 16.00 15.24
CA SER A 2 -26.70 16.99 14.79
C SER A 2 -27.77 16.45 13.81
N GLY A 3 -27.85 15.13 13.61
CA GLY A 3 -28.84 14.48 12.74
C GLY A 3 -28.63 14.71 11.23
N LYS A 4 -27.49 15.28 10.82
CA LYS A 4 -27.20 15.58 9.41
C LYS A 4 -26.74 14.38 8.59
N PHE A 5 -26.10 13.41 9.23
CA PHE A 5 -25.56 12.21 8.58
C PHE A 5 -26.02 10.98 9.34
N ASP A 6 -26.53 10.00 8.61
CA ASP A 6 -27.04 8.76 9.20
C ASP A 6 -25.94 7.73 9.44
N ASN A 7 -26.19 6.83 10.40
CA ASN A 7 -25.33 5.70 10.77
C ASN A 7 -23.91 6.07 11.23
N LEU A 8 -23.72 7.25 11.80
CA LEU A 8 -22.44 7.60 12.41
C LEU A 8 -22.21 6.83 13.73
N PRO A 9 -20.94 6.53 14.09
CA PRO A 9 -20.61 5.98 15.39
C PRO A 9 -21.13 6.85 16.54
N LEU A 10 -21.26 6.28 17.73
CA LEU A 10 -21.66 7.04 18.91
C LEU A 10 -20.48 7.82 19.54
N GLY A 11 -20.82 8.81 20.37
CA GLY A 11 -19.84 9.54 21.18
C GLY A 11 -18.91 10.48 20.40
N LYS A 12 -17.67 10.59 20.89
CA LYS A 12 -16.65 11.50 20.32
C LYS A 12 -16.27 11.14 18.88
N ILE A 13 -16.18 9.84 18.57
CA ILE A 13 -15.89 9.35 17.22
C ILE A 13 -16.95 9.84 16.23
N GLY A 14 -18.24 9.65 16.54
CA GLY A 14 -19.32 10.15 15.70
C GLY A 14 -19.27 11.64 15.46
N SER A 15 -18.97 12.40 16.51
CA SER A 15 -18.86 13.86 16.46
C SER A 15 -17.66 14.32 15.63
N LEU A 16 -16.53 13.59 15.70
CA LEU A 16 -15.35 13.82 14.86
C LEU A 16 -15.69 13.56 13.39
N VAL A 17 -16.26 12.39 13.08
CA VAL A 17 -16.63 12.00 11.72
C VAL A 17 -17.67 12.96 11.14
N GLU A 18 -18.66 13.37 11.92
CA GLU A 18 -19.66 14.38 11.52
C GLU A 18 -18.99 15.69 11.07
N GLN A 19 -17.97 16.17 11.79
CA GLN A 19 -17.25 17.38 11.40
C GLN A 19 -16.41 17.21 10.12
N ILE A 20 -15.86 16.02 9.90
CA ILE A 20 -15.12 15.72 8.66
C ILE A 20 -16.09 15.70 7.46
N LEU A 21 -17.24 15.03 7.62
CA LEU A 21 -18.25 14.95 6.57
C LEU A 21 -18.88 16.32 6.29
N ASP A 22 -19.21 17.10 7.32
CA ASP A 22 -19.79 18.44 7.15
C ASP A 22 -18.88 19.36 6.34
N CYS A 23 -17.56 19.35 6.59
CA CYS A 23 -16.63 20.19 5.82
C CYS A 23 -16.39 19.70 4.39
N GLU A 24 -16.38 18.39 4.15
CA GLU A 24 -16.23 17.87 2.79
C GLU A 24 -17.51 18.00 1.96
N VAL A 25 -18.70 17.89 2.56
CA VAL A 25 -19.97 17.91 1.82
C VAL A 25 -20.53 19.33 1.67
N ASN A 26 -20.57 20.11 2.76
CA ASN A 26 -21.39 21.33 2.80
C ASN A 26 -20.60 22.62 2.52
N TYR A 27 -19.27 22.58 2.48
CA TYR A 27 -18.46 23.79 2.30
C TYR A 27 -18.29 24.10 0.81
N ASN A 28 -18.83 25.24 0.37
CA ASN A 28 -18.75 25.69 -1.02
C ASN A 28 -17.34 26.18 -1.43
N MET A 29 -16.57 26.69 -0.47
CA MET A 29 -15.17 27.11 -0.63
C MET A 29 -14.27 26.14 0.14
N TRP A 30 -13.55 25.29 -0.58
CA TRP A 30 -12.79 24.21 0.06
C TRP A 30 -11.60 23.79 -0.78
N THR A 31 -10.42 23.74 -0.18
CA THR A 31 -9.19 23.35 -0.86
C THR A 31 -8.33 22.47 0.05
N LEU A 32 -7.24 21.92 -0.48
CA LEU A 32 -6.25 21.20 0.34
C LEU A 32 -5.78 22.00 1.56
N MET A 33 -5.61 23.33 1.42
CA MET A 33 -5.23 24.20 2.53
C MET A 33 -6.26 24.17 3.67
N HIS A 34 -7.54 24.31 3.32
CA HIS A 34 -8.63 24.24 4.29
C HIS A 34 -8.72 22.86 4.95
N ARG A 35 -8.54 21.79 4.17
CA ARG A 35 -8.51 20.41 4.67
C ARG A 35 -7.38 20.22 5.69
N TYR A 36 -6.17 20.70 5.40
CA TYR A 36 -5.05 20.56 6.31
C TYR A 36 -5.23 21.34 7.61
N PHE A 37 -5.75 22.57 7.54
CA PHE A 37 -6.09 23.30 8.75
C PHE A 37 -7.20 22.62 9.54
N LYS A 38 -8.25 22.13 8.88
CA LYS A 38 -9.33 21.41 9.56
C LYS A 38 -8.82 20.14 10.23
N ALA A 39 -7.96 19.36 9.56
CA ALA A 39 -7.35 18.18 10.15
C ALA A 39 -6.53 18.54 11.40
N ARG A 40 -5.71 19.60 11.33
CA ARG A 40 -4.94 20.11 12.48
C ARG A 40 -5.85 20.53 13.63
N ASP A 41 -6.91 21.27 13.33
CA ASP A 41 -7.83 21.79 14.34
C ASP A 41 -8.61 20.63 15.00
N LEU A 42 -8.93 19.58 14.25
CA LEU A 42 -9.55 18.37 14.78
C LEU A 42 -8.58 17.55 15.66
N PHE A 43 -7.30 17.44 15.29
CA PHE A 43 -6.27 16.83 16.15
C PHE A 43 -6.15 17.54 17.51
N LYS A 44 -6.30 18.88 17.52
CA LYS A 44 -6.28 19.70 18.74
C LYS A 44 -7.61 19.74 19.49
N SER A 45 -8.67 19.21 18.91
CA SER A 45 -10.01 19.30 19.50
C SER A 45 -10.16 18.31 20.66
N GLY A 46 -11.04 18.63 21.62
CA GLY A 46 -11.40 17.69 22.69
C GLY A 46 -12.17 16.44 22.23
N LEU A 47 -12.45 16.33 20.92
CA LEU A 47 -13.08 15.16 20.31
C LEU A 47 -12.08 14.08 19.92
N PHE A 48 -10.81 14.44 19.69
CA PHE A 48 -9.81 13.50 19.24
C PHE A 48 -9.07 12.86 20.42
N GLU A 49 -8.85 11.55 20.34
CA GLU A 49 -8.09 10.78 21.33
C GLU A 49 -6.99 9.98 20.63
N ILE A 50 -5.73 10.35 20.89
CA ILE A 50 -4.55 9.75 20.25
C ILE A 50 -4.36 8.26 20.59
N SER A 51 -4.85 7.80 21.74
CA SER A 51 -4.85 6.39 22.13
C SER A 51 -5.91 5.57 21.40
N SER A 52 -6.90 6.21 20.77
CA SER A 52 -7.98 5.52 20.08
C SER A 52 -7.60 5.21 18.64
N ARG A 53 -7.42 3.93 18.34
CA ARG A 53 -7.18 3.43 16.98
C ARG A 53 -8.25 3.89 15.99
N ASP A 54 -9.51 3.89 16.39
CA ASP A 54 -10.63 4.25 15.51
C ASP A 54 -10.62 5.72 15.12
N HIS A 55 -10.32 6.64 16.05
CA HIS A 55 -10.18 8.06 15.70
C HIS A 55 -9.07 8.23 14.64
N MET A 56 -7.93 7.55 14.82
CA MET A 56 -6.83 7.63 13.86
C MET A 56 -7.17 6.99 12.51
N ALA A 57 -7.89 5.87 12.50
CA ALA A 57 -8.32 5.20 11.28
C ALA A 57 -9.20 6.11 10.41
N TYR A 58 -10.12 6.89 11.00
CA TYR A 58 -10.94 7.85 10.25
C TYR A 58 -10.10 8.98 9.63
N PHE A 59 -9.08 9.49 10.34
CA PHE A 59 -8.14 10.46 9.76
C PHE A 59 -7.34 9.86 8.61
N TYR A 60 -6.84 8.64 8.77
CA TYR A 60 -6.13 7.91 7.72
C TYR A 60 -6.99 7.77 6.47
N ILE A 61 -8.22 7.30 6.62
CA ILE A 61 -9.17 7.12 5.51
C ILE A 61 -9.44 8.46 4.81
N TRP A 62 -9.73 9.51 5.58
CA TRP A 62 -10.03 10.84 5.03
C TRP A 62 -8.87 11.40 4.20
N LEU A 63 -7.67 11.38 4.77
CA LEU A 63 -6.48 11.92 4.11
C LEU A 63 -6.02 11.03 2.95
N ARG A 64 -6.22 9.71 3.04
CA ARG A 64 -5.99 8.78 1.93
C ARG A 64 -6.97 9.02 0.79
N PHE A 65 -8.26 9.24 1.05
CA PHE A 65 -9.22 9.61 0.00
C PHE A 65 -8.81 10.91 -0.72
N SER A 66 -8.32 11.89 0.04
CA SER A 66 -7.72 13.10 -0.54
C SER A 66 -6.49 12.77 -1.38
N PHE A 67 -5.53 12.00 -0.86
CA PHE A 67 -4.31 11.64 -1.57
C PHE A 67 -4.56 10.84 -2.86
N SER A 68 -5.45 9.85 -2.81
CA SER A 68 -5.87 9.00 -3.93
C SER A 68 -6.89 9.66 -4.87
N ARG A 69 -7.08 10.99 -4.77
CA ARG A 69 -7.94 11.80 -5.65
C ARG A 69 -9.42 11.43 -5.65
N GLN A 70 -9.87 10.72 -4.61
CA GLN A 70 -11.28 10.42 -4.43
C GLN A 70 -12.05 11.63 -3.91
N LEU A 71 -11.36 12.56 -3.24
CA LEU A 71 -11.89 13.87 -2.86
C LEU A 71 -11.35 14.98 -3.75
N THR A 72 -12.15 16.02 -3.95
CA THR A 72 -11.70 17.22 -4.65
C THR A 72 -10.59 17.93 -3.87
N TRP A 73 -9.62 18.47 -4.60
CA TRP A 73 -8.57 19.32 -4.03
C TRP A 73 -8.91 20.80 -4.04
N GLN A 74 -9.99 21.19 -4.72
CA GLN A 74 -10.40 22.59 -4.84
C GLN A 74 -11.88 22.74 -5.20
N ARG A 75 -12.53 23.70 -4.54
CA ARG A 75 -13.86 24.23 -4.83
C ARG A 75 -13.86 25.72 -4.58
N SER A 76 -14.09 26.50 -5.64
CA SER A 76 -14.47 27.92 -5.63
C SER A 76 -13.56 28.83 -4.78
N PHE A 77 -12.27 28.50 -4.68
CA PHE A 77 -11.32 29.26 -3.85
C PHE A 77 -9.89 29.15 -4.39
N ASN A 78 -9.23 30.30 -4.60
CA ASN A 78 -7.83 30.37 -5.01
C ASN A 78 -6.91 30.23 -3.79
N THR A 79 -6.05 29.22 -3.78
CA THR A 79 -5.08 29.00 -2.70
C THR A 79 -3.70 29.38 -3.18
N LYS A 80 -3.05 30.33 -2.50
CA LYS A 80 -1.66 30.67 -2.83
C LYS A 80 -0.75 29.51 -2.38
N PRO A 81 0.26 29.11 -3.16
CA PRO A 81 1.23 28.07 -2.80
C PRO A 81 1.85 28.29 -1.42
N LYS A 82 2.15 29.54 -1.04
CA LYS A 82 2.65 29.87 0.30
C LYS A 82 1.65 29.54 1.41
N GLU A 83 0.34 29.76 1.18
CA GLU A 83 -0.72 29.44 2.13
C GLU A 83 -0.93 27.91 2.22
N LEU A 84 -0.90 27.22 1.08
CA LEU A 84 -0.95 25.76 1.04
C LEU A 84 0.23 25.15 1.80
N GLN A 85 1.45 25.58 1.50
CA GLN A 85 2.65 25.12 2.19
C GLN A 85 2.58 25.40 3.69
N HIS A 86 2.14 26.59 4.09
CA HIS A 86 1.99 26.94 5.49
C HIS A 86 1.00 26.00 6.21
N SER A 87 -0.15 25.73 5.60
CA SER A 87 -1.15 24.81 6.17
C SER A 87 -0.64 23.37 6.31
N GLN A 88 0.12 22.90 5.32
CA GLN A 88 0.77 21.59 5.32
C GLN A 88 1.79 21.49 6.46
N GLN A 89 2.65 22.50 6.60
CA GLN A 89 3.61 22.57 7.70
C GLN A 89 2.92 22.57 9.07
N CYS A 90 1.86 23.37 9.24
CA CYS A 90 1.11 23.41 10.49
C CYS A 90 0.48 22.06 10.85
N LEU A 91 -0.01 21.30 9.86
CA LEU A 91 -0.55 19.96 10.09
C LEU A 91 0.56 18.97 10.47
N ILE A 92 1.69 19.00 9.76
CA ILE A 92 2.84 18.11 10.05
C ILE A 92 3.40 18.37 11.44
N GLU A 93 3.56 19.63 11.83
CA GLU A 93 4.02 20.00 13.17
C GLU A 93 3.09 19.42 14.25
N GLU A 94 1.77 19.49 14.03
CA GLU A 94 0.80 18.91 14.93
C GLU A 94 0.87 17.38 14.95
N MET A 95 0.92 16.73 13.79
CA MET A 95 1.07 15.27 13.71
C MET A 95 2.35 14.79 14.39
N CYS A 96 3.47 15.54 14.28
CA CYS A 96 4.70 15.23 15.00
C CYS A 96 4.51 15.36 16.52
N GLN A 97 3.73 16.34 17.01
CA GLN A 97 3.40 16.44 18.43
C GLN A 97 2.56 15.23 18.89
N GLN A 98 1.54 14.85 18.13
CA GLN A 98 0.72 13.67 18.41
C GLN A 98 1.55 12.37 18.39
N TYR A 99 2.48 12.24 17.44
CA TYR A 99 3.38 11.09 17.35
C TYR A 99 4.35 10.99 18.54
N LYS A 100 4.78 12.12 19.11
CA LYS A 100 5.56 12.11 20.36
C LYS A 100 4.76 11.60 21.55
N GLN A 101 3.47 11.93 21.59
CA GLN A 101 2.57 11.44 22.63
C GLN A 101 2.36 9.92 22.52
N THR A 102 2.19 9.38 21.30
CA THR A 102 2.06 7.92 21.11
C THR A 102 3.29 7.16 21.58
N LEU A 103 4.50 7.70 21.33
CA LEU A 103 5.75 7.10 21.80
C LEU A 103 5.88 7.07 23.33
N SER A 104 5.07 7.85 24.05
CA SER A 104 5.06 7.95 25.52
C SER A 104 3.95 7.10 26.16
N LEU A 105 3.12 6.42 25.36
CA LEU A 105 2.13 5.48 25.87
C LEU A 105 2.81 4.21 26.43
N PRO A 106 2.21 3.55 27.44
CA PRO A 106 2.75 2.29 27.97
C PRO A 106 2.84 1.22 26.87
N ALA A 107 3.85 0.34 26.97
CA ALA A 107 4.13 -0.71 25.99
C ALA A 107 2.92 -1.64 25.74
N GLU A 108 2.11 -1.88 26.77
CA GLU A 108 0.89 -2.69 26.71
C GLU A 108 -0.13 -2.16 25.67
N TYR A 109 -0.19 -0.85 25.45
CA TYR A 109 -1.10 -0.23 24.46
C TYR A 109 -0.56 -0.24 23.03
N THR A 110 0.72 -0.59 22.83
CA THR A 110 1.41 -0.40 21.54
C THR A 110 2.03 -1.66 20.97
N GLN A 111 2.27 -2.69 21.78
CA GLN A 111 3.03 -3.88 21.36
C GLN A 111 2.17 -5.12 21.14
N GLU A 112 1.05 -5.27 21.87
CA GLU A 112 0.16 -6.43 21.71
C GLU A 112 -0.80 -6.27 20.53
N GLU A 113 -1.22 -5.03 20.24
CA GLU A 113 -2.17 -4.73 19.19
C GLU A 113 -1.47 -4.37 17.87
N PHE A 114 -1.75 -5.14 16.81
CA PHE A 114 -1.32 -4.79 15.46
C PHE A 114 -2.13 -3.61 14.92
N LEU A 115 -1.45 -2.73 14.17
CA LEU A 115 -1.99 -1.50 13.61
C LEU A 115 -2.44 -0.52 14.70
N SER A 116 -1.51 -0.19 15.61
CA SER A 116 -1.72 0.78 16.68
C SER A 116 -1.99 2.19 16.13
N SER A 117 -2.46 3.10 16.98
CA SER A 117 -2.64 4.50 16.56
C SER A 117 -1.33 5.16 16.10
N ALA A 118 -0.18 4.73 16.64
CA ALA A 118 1.14 5.17 16.20
C ALA A 118 1.45 4.70 14.77
N ASP A 119 1.19 3.42 14.47
CA ASP A 119 1.43 2.83 13.15
C ASP A 119 0.56 3.52 12.08
N ILE A 120 -0.70 3.79 12.42
CA ILE A 120 -1.63 4.51 11.53
C ILE A 120 -1.17 5.96 11.36
N LEU A 121 -0.83 6.68 12.43
CA LEU A 121 -0.38 8.07 12.34
C LEU A 121 0.90 8.21 11.51
N ARG A 122 1.86 7.30 11.73
CA ARG A 122 3.07 7.20 10.92
C ARG A 122 2.73 7.09 9.43
N SER A 123 1.76 6.24 9.10
CA SER A 123 1.34 6.02 7.71
C SER A 123 0.68 7.27 7.09
N ILE A 124 0.01 8.12 7.89
CA ILE A 124 -0.63 9.36 7.42
C ILE A 124 0.41 10.37 6.88
N PHE A 125 1.64 10.39 7.40
CA PHE A 125 2.69 11.30 6.90
C PHE A 125 3.00 11.08 5.41
N SER A 126 2.78 9.86 4.87
CA SER A 126 3.00 9.60 3.44
C SER A 126 1.97 10.27 2.52
N PHE A 127 0.84 10.77 3.06
CA PHE A 127 -0.21 11.43 2.28
C PHE A 127 -0.06 12.95 2.21
N ILE A 128 0.70 13.53 3.15
CA ILE A 128 0.86 14.97 3.34
C ILE A 128 2.36 15.22 3.17
N GLY A 129 2.82 15.50 1.95
CA GLY A 129 4.25 15.71 1.67
C GLY A 129 4.92 16.64 2.70
N LYS A 130 6.25 16.58 2.87
CA LYS A 130 6.95 17.23 3.99
C LYS A 130 6.73 18.75 4.11
N GLY A 131 6.30 19.41 3.03
CA GLY A 131 6.08 20.85 2.98
C GLY A 131 7.38 21.65 3.02
N SER A 132 8.52 21.00 2.73
CA SER A 132 9.80 21.67 2.56
C SER A 132 9.90 22.36 1.20
N GLY A 133 10.56 23.53 1.16
CA GLY A 133 10.69 24.35 -0.06
C GLY A 133 10.20 25.79 0.12
N ASN A 134 10.04 26.50 -0.98
CA ASN A 134 9.43 27.83 -1.01
C ASN A 134 8.26 27.79 -1.98
N GLY A 135 7.02 27.82 -1.46
CA GLY A 135 5.83 27.73 -2.30
C GLY A 135 5.75 28.79 -3.40
N GLN A 136 6.33 29.97 -3.15
CA GLN A 136 6.41 31.03 -4.13
C GLN A 136 7.36 30.69 -5.30
N GLN A 137 8.39 29.89 -5.04
CA GLN A 137 9.38 29.47 -6.03
C GLN A 137 8.74 28.67 -7.19
N VAL A 138 7.64 27.96 -6.95
CA VAL A 138 6.91 27.26 -8.04
C VAL A 138 6.28 28.25 -9.02
N ARG A 139 5.80 29.40 -8.55
CA ARG A 139 5.27 30.45 -9.43
C ARG A 139 6.38 31.22 -10.12
N ASP A 140 7.39 31.61 -9.34
CA ASP A 140 8.48 32.42 -9.85
C ASP A 140 9.31 31.65 -10.90
N GLU A 141 9.59 30.37 -10.67
CA GLU A 141 10.41 29.58 -11.59
C GLU A 141 9.70 29.33 -12.93
N ILE A 142 8.40 29.04 -12.96
CA ILE A 142 7.71 28.86 -14.25
C ILE A 142 7.68 30.16 -15.06
N LEU A 143 7.53 31.31 -14.40
CA LEU A 143 7.66 32.62 -15.04
C LEU A 143 9.07 32.84 -15.57
N HIS A 144 10.11 32.54 -14.80
CA HIS A 144 11.50 32.64 -15.25
C HIS A 144 11.79 31.71 -16.44
N ILE A 145 11.19 30.53 -16.49
CA ILE A 145 11.30 29.61 -17.64
C ILE A 145 10.63 30.24 -18.87
N MET A 146 9.40 30.75 -18.71
CA MET A 146 8.70 31.43 -19.80
C MET A 146 9.51 32.61 -20.36
N HIS A 147 10.07 33.45 -19.48
CA HIS A 147 10.91 34.59 -19.89
C HIS A 147 12.21 34.15 -20.58
N ARG A 148 12.91 33.16 -20.04
CA ARG A 148 14.16 32.63 -20.63
C ARG A 148 13.96 32.10 -22.05
N HIS A 149 12.81 31.49 -22.31
CA HIS A 149 12.48 30.90 -23.61
C HIS A 149 11.59 31.80 -24.48
N ASN A 150 11.46 33.08 -24.13
CA ASN A 150 10.65 34.06 -24.88
C ASN A 150 9.19 33.63 -25.10
N ILE A 151 8.62 32.88 -24.17
CA ILE A 151 7.20 32.53 -24.16
C ILE A 151 6.44 33.76 -23.65
N LYS A 152 5.52 34.26 -24.47
CA LYS A 152 4.68 35.40 -24.12
C LYS A 152 3.67 35.01 -23.04
N GLU A 153 3.37 35.91 -22.12
CA GLU A 153 2.26 35.77 -21.16
C GLU A 153 0.91 36.13 -21.83
N THR A 154 0.63 35.51 -22.97
CA THR A 154 -0.60 35.71 -23.73
C THR A 154 -1.44 34.45 -23.70
N ALA A 155 -2.74 34.60 -23.49
CA ALA A 155 -3.66 33.47 -23.46
C ALA A 155 -3.64 32.65 -24.76
N GLY A 156 -3.94 31.36 -24.65
CA GLY A 156 -4.12 30.46 -25.80
C GLY A 156 -2.97 29.50 -26.06
N HIS A 157 -2.16 29.18 -25.04
CA HIS A 157 -1.18 28.11 -25.14
C HIS A 157 -0.92 27.42 -23.79
N PHE A 158 -0.40 26.19 -23.87
CA PHE A 158 -0.18 25.31 -22.72
C PHE A 158 0.55 25.98 -21.54
N TYR A 159 1.66 26.69 -21.80
CA TYR A 159 2.46 27.28 -20.73
C TYR A 159 1.76 28.40 -19.96
N GLU A 160 0.93 29.21 -20.62
CA GLU A 160 0.16 30.25 -19.95
C GLU A 160 -0.98 29.62 -19.16
N GLU A 161 -1.68 28.64 -19.74
CA GLU A 161 -2.74 27.90 -19.05
C GLU A 161 -2.24 27.20 -17.80
N TRP A 162 -1.08 26.53 -17.90
CA TRP A 162 -0.46 25.86 -16.77
C TRP A 162 0.03 26.87 -15.72
N HIS A 163 0.63 27.98 -16.14
CA HIS A 163 1.00 29.07 -15.22
C HIS A 163 -0.22 29.65 -14.48
N GLN A 164 -1.33 29.93 -15.19
CA GLN A 164 -2.57 30.40 -14.56
C GLN A 164 -3.15 29.37 -13.60
N LYS A 165 -3.07 28.07 -13.95
CA LYS A 165 -3.47 26.98 -13.07
C LYS A 165 -2.65 26.98 -11.79
N LEU A 166 -1.33 27.08 -11.87
CA LEU A 166 -0.42 27.15 -10.71
C LEU A 166 -0.63 28.43 -9.88
N HIS A 167 -0.97 29.54 -10.54
CA HIS A 167 -1.35 30.78 -9.89
C HIS A 167 -2.73 30.71 -9.19
N ASN A 168 -3.59 29.78 -9.60
CA ASN A 168 -4.86 29.55 -8.92
C ASN A 168 -4.75 28.51 -7.81
N ASN A 169 -4.07 27.41 -8.09
CA ASN A 169 -3.86 26.31 -7.17
C ASN A 169 -2.79 25.33 -7.69
N THR A 170 -1.70 25.20 -6.95
CA THR A 170 -0.75 24.09 -7.17
C THR A 170 -1.28 22.83 -6.50
N THR A 171 -1.21 21.72 -7.20
CA THR A 171 -1.72 20.42 -6.76
C THR A 171 -0.70 19.33 -7.07
N PRO A 172 -0.78 18.16 -6.44
CA PRO A 172 0.08 17.03 -6.80
C PRO A 172 0.04 16.62 -8.29
N ASP A 173 -1.05 16.92 -9.03
CA ASP A 173 -1.13 16.70 -10.49
C ASP A 173 -0.05 17.46 -11.29
N ASP A 174 0.57 18.52 -10.74
CA ASP A 174 1.57 19.31 -11.46
C ASP A 174 2.89 18.54 -11.68
N ILE A 175 3.21 17.56 -10.82
CA ILE A 175 4.37 16.67 -10.97
C ILE A 175 4.25 15.83 -12.25
N PRO A 176 3.21 14.99 -12.44
CA PRO A 176 3.08 14.19 -13.65
C PRO A 176 2.85 15.04 -14.91
N ILE A 177 2.28 16.25 -14.81
CA ILE A 177 2.22 17.20 -15.94
C ILE A 177 3.63 17.61 -16.38
N CYS A 178 4.51 17.95 -15.44
CA CYS A 178 5.90 18.31 -15.73
C CYS A 178 6.72 17.11 -16.24
N GLU A 179 6.52 15.91 -15.69
CA GLU A 179 7.19 14.69 -16.16
C GLU A 179 6.74 14.26 -17.56
N ALA A 180 5.45 14.40 -17.87
CA ALA A 180 4.92 14.18 -19.22
C ALA A 180 5.54 15.16 -20.22
N LEU A 181 5.67 16.44 -19.83
CA LEU A 181 6.35 17.45 -20.64
C LEU A 181 7.81 17.04 -20.90
N LEU A 182 8.57 16.66 -19.87
CA LEU A 182 9.96 16.20 -20.03
C LEU A 182 10.07 14.96 -20.92
N SER A 183 9.10 14.04 -20.84
CA SER A 183 9.03 12.85 -21.69
C SER A 183 8.86 13.24 -23.17
N TYR A 184 7.94 14.17 -23.45
CA TYR A 184 7.78 14.75 -24.79
C TYR A 184 9.03 15.49 -25.27
N LEU A 185 9.67 16.31 -24.44
CA LEU A 185 10.86 17.05 -24.84
C LEU A 185 12.01 16.10 -25.22
N ARG A 186 12.20 15.02 -24.44
CA ARG A 186 13.25 14.03 -24.69
C ARG A 186 12.97 13.22 -25.96
N SER A 187 11.74 12.74 -26.16
CA SER A 187 11.42 11.89 -27.32
C SER A 187 11.08 12.67 -28.59
N GLY A 188 10.52 13.87 -28.45
CA GLY A 188 9.91 14.65 -29.53
C GLY A 188 8.50 14.16 -29.92
N ASN A 189 7.96 13.16 -29.24
CA ASN A 189 6.69 12.52 -29.57
C ASN A 189 5.60 12.88 -28.56
N LEU A 190 4.53 13.52 -29.03
CA LEU A 190 3.39 13.90 -28.20
C LEU A 190 2.61 12.68 -27.66
N GLY A 191 2.75 11.51 -28.29
CA GLY A 191 2.23 10.26 -27.75
C GLY A 191 2.81 9.92 -26.38
N ASP A 192 4.09 10.22 -26.13
CA ASP A 192 4.74 9.93 -24.83
C ASP A 192 4.23 10.86 -23.73
N TYR A 193 3.87 12.11 -24.07
CA TYR A 193 3.19 13.02 -23.15
C TYR A 193 1.87 12.43 -22.67
N TRP A 194 1.00 12.04 -23.61
CA TRP A 194 -0.31 11.49 -23.29
C TRP A 194 -0.20 10.13 -22.59
N ASN A 195 0.73 9.26 -23.01
CA ASN A 195 0.98 7.99 -22.35
C ASN A 195 1.39 8.17 -20.88
N HIS A 196 2.25 9.14 -20.58
CA HIS A 196 2.65 9.43 -19.19
C HIS A 196 1.49 9.99 -18.36
N LEU A 197 0.70 10.92 -18.91
CA LEU A 197 -0.47 11.45 -18.22
C LEU A 197 -1.52 10.37 -17.95
N HIS A 198 -1.84 9.53 -18.93
CA HIS A 198 -2.81 8.44 -18.78
C HIS A 198 -2.39 7.43 -17.72
N LYS A 199 -1.10 7.06 -17.67
CA LYS A 199 -0.55 6.21 -16.60
C LYS A 199 -0.72 6.81 -15.20
N ASN A 200 -0.75 8.14 -15.12
CA ASN A 200 -0.97 8.88 -13.88
C ASN A 200 -2.43 9.30 -13.69
N GLY A 201 -3.38 8.74 -14.43
CA GLY A 201 -4.82 9.02 -14.27
C GLY A 201 -5.24 10.43 -14.69
N ILE A 202 -4.48 11.10 -15.56
CA ILE A 202 -4.78 12.43 -16.08
C ILE A 202 -5.13 12.29 -17.57
N ASN A 203 -6.34 12.68 -17.95
CA ASN A 203 -6.84 12.71 -19.33
C ASN A 203 -7.16 14.16 -19.76
N LYS A 204 -7.56 14.33 -21.03
CA LYS A 204 -7.94 15.65 -21.58
C LYS A 204 -9.09 16.28 -20.80
N GLU A 205 -10.08 15.47 -20.40
CA GLU A 205 -11.23 15.90 -19.63
C GLU A 205 -10.82 16.42 -18.25
N ARG A 206 -9.86 15.75 -17.59
CA ARG A 206 -9.31 16.17 -16.30
C ARG A 206 -8.57 17.49 -16.41
N LEU A 207 -7.68 17.65 -17.39
CA LEU A 207 -6.98 18.92 -17.63
C LEU A 207 -7.95 20.08 -17.88
N ALA A 208 -9.05 19.80 -18.59
CA ALA A 208 -10.11 20.76 -18.85
C ALA A 208 -11.09 20.97 -17.67
N SER A 209 -11.04 20.13 -16.63
CA SER A 209 -11.90 20.21 -15.45
C SER A 209 -11.38 21.15 -14.37
N TYR A 210 -10.10 21.52 -14.42
CA TYR A 210 -9.53 22.49 -13.49
C TYR A 210 -10.23 23.85 -13.62
N GLU A 211 -10.34 24.61 -12.52
CA GLU A 211 -10.90 25.97 -12.54
C GLU A 211 -10.19 26.87 -13.57
N ARG A 212 -8.87 26.71 -13.68
CA ARG A 212 -8.05 27.23 -14.78
C ARG A 212 -7.66 26.05 -15.67
N LYS A 213 -8.39 25.92 -16.78
CA LYS A 213 -8.31 24.80 -17.70
C LYS A 213 -6.97 24.77 -18.42
N ILE A 214 -6.47 23.57 -18.65
CA ILE A 214 -5.40 23.30 -19.60
C ILE A 214 -6.03 22.56 -20.78
N VAL A 215 -6.05 23.17 -21.96
CA VAL A 215 -6.68 22.62 -23.17
C VAL A 215 -5.72 22.54 -24.35
N HIS A 216 -4.62 23.30 -24.33
CA HIS A 216 -3.60 23.25 -25.37
C HIS A 216 -2.51 22.22 -25.07
N GLU A 217 -1.89 21.71 -26.14
CA GLU A 217 -0.77 20.76 -26.05
C GLU A 217 0.57 21.50 -25.94
N PRO A 218 1.58 20.91 -25.27
CA PRO A 218 2.91 21.50 -25.17
C PRO A 218 3.66 21.47 -26.52
N TRP A 219 4.57 22.43 -26.73
CA TRP A 219 5.26 22.60 -28.03
C TRP A 219 6.75 22.99 -27.91
N MET A 220 7.34 22.99 -26.72
CA MET A 220 8.70 23.47 -26.47
C MET A 220 9.80 22.58 -27.08
N LYS A 221 11.00 23.17 -27.27
CA LYS A 221 12.21 22.50 -27.78
C LYS A 221 13.03 21.84 -26.67
N ARG A 222 13.91 20.91 -27.06
CA ARG A 222 14.83 20.16 -26.17
C ARG A 222 15.72 21.02 -25.27
N GLU A 223 16.02 22.24 -25.68
CA GLU A 223 16.87 23.19 -24.92
C GLU A 223 16.27 23.56 -23.55
N ALA A 224 14.95 23.43 -23.37
CA ALA A 224 14.27 23.71 -22.10
C ALA A 224 14.31 22.54 -21.11
N ILE A 225 14.86 21.38 -21.48
CA ILE A 225 14.92 20.20 -20.60
C ILE A 225 15.55 20.52 -19.24
N PRO A 226 16.75 21.14 -19.15
CA PRO A 226 17.39 21.41 -17.86
C PRO A 226 16.53 22.29 -16.94
N ASP A 227 15.79 23.22 -17.54
CA ASP A 227 14.93 24.15 -16.82
C ASP A 227 13.70 23.44 -16.24
N PHE A 228 13.04 22.59 -17.03
CA PHE A 228 11.92 21.79 -16.56
C PHE A 228 12.37 20.65 -15.62
N GLU A 229 13.61 20.17 -15.70
CA GLU A 229 14.20 19.27 -14.69
C GLU A 229 14.39 19.97 -13.35
N ASN A 230 14.91 21.21 -13.34
CA ASN A 230 14.97 22.03 -12.14
C ASN A 230 13.56 22.34 -11.60
N TYR A 231 12.62 22.65 -12.49
CA TYR A 231 11.24 22.92 -12.10
C TYR A 231 10.55 21.72 -11.46
N LEU A 232 10.73 20.53 -12.05
CA LEU A 232 10.23 19.28 -11.50
C LEU A 232 10.75 19.04 -10.08
N ARG A 233 12.03 19.35 -9.82
CA ARG A 233 12.61 19.25 -8.47
C ARG A 233 11.86 20.15 -7.49
N ILE A 234 11.55 21.39 -7.85
CA ILE A 234 10.82 22.34 -6.98
C ILE A 234 9.38 21.84 -6.73
N LEU A 235 8.70 21.32 -7.75
CA LEU A 235 7.36 20.73 -7.61
C LEU A 235 7.36 19.51 -6.67
N LYS A 236 8.38 18.64 -6.79
CA LYS A 236 8.56 17.48 -5.91
C LYS A 236 8.83 17.88 -4.47
N GLN A 237 9.61 18.93 -4.22
CA GLN A 237 9.83 19.44 -2.85
C GLN A 237 8.51 19.80 -2.16
N MET A 238 7.57 20.42 -2.87
CA MET A 238 6.29 20.81 -2.27
C MET A 238 5.31 19.65 -2.06
N HIS A 239 5.19 18.75 -3.04
CA HIS A 239 4.09 17.78 -3.09
C HIS A 239 4.51 16.33 -2.84
N SER A 240 5.79 15.98 -3.02
CA SER A 240 6.29 14.61 -2.85
C SER A 240 6.78 14.39 -1.42
N SER A 241 6.44 13.25 -0.84
CA SER A 241 7.04 12.70 0.37
C SER A 241 8.22 11.76 0.08
N ASP A 242 8.53 11.51 -1.19
CA ASP A 242 9.33 10.34 -1.60
C ASP A 242 10.65 10.74 -2.31
N ASP A 243 11.02 12.02 -2.32
CA ASP A 243 12.32 12.46 -2.87
C ASP A 243 13.46 12.15 -1.88
N MET A 244 14.06 10.97 -2.04
CA MET A 244 15.11 10.46 -1.17
C MET A 244 16.31 11.41 -1.03
N ASN A 245 16.76 12.06 -2.11
CA ASN A 245 17.94 12.92 -2.04
C ASN A 245 17.66 14.17 -1.22
N MET A 246 16.51 14.81 -1.46
CA MET A 246 16.07 15.94 -0.67
C MET A 246 15.95 15.57 0.82
N LEU A 247 15.29 14.45 1.12
CA LEU A 247 15.07 14.03 2.51
C LEU A 247 16.37 13.67 3.23
N ILE A 248 17.32 13.06 2.52
CA ILE A 248 18.66 12.82 3.04
C ILE A 248 19.36 14.15 3.35
N ASP A 249 19.34 15.11 2.42
CA ASP A 249 20.03 16.39 2.61
C ASP A 249 19.45 17.21 3.77
N GLU A 250 18.14 17.14 3.97
CA GLU A 250 17.47 17.78 5.12
C GLU A 250 17.80 17.07 6.44
N ALA A 251 17.78 15.72 6.45
CA ALA A 251 18.11 14.95 7.65
C ALA A 251 19.60 15.01 8.03
N LYS A 252 20.52 15.27 7.08
CA LYS A 252 21.97 15.35 7.32
C LYS A 252 22.32 16.32 8.45
N GLY A 253 21.63 17.45 8.54
CA GLY A 253 21.86 18.46 9.60
C GLY A 253 21.52 17.99 11.02
N HIS A 254 20.83 16.85 11.15
CA HIS A 254 20.35 16.33 12.43
C HIS A 254 21.09 15.08 12.92
N VAL A 255 22.03 14.55 12.13
CA VAL A 255 22.72 13.28 12.39
C VAL A 255 24.25 13.46 12.32
N GLY A 256 24.99 12.49 12.87
CA GLY A 256 26.45 12.49 12.91
C GLY A 256 27.11 11.80 11.70
N GLY A 257 28.45 11.82 11.67
CA GLY A 257 29.26 11.31 10.56
C GLY A 257 28.99 9.85 10.19
N ASP A 258 28.80 8.96 11.17
CA ASP A 258 28.49 7.54 10.90
C ASP A 258 27.19 7.38 10.08
N THR A 259 26.17 8.18 10.40
CA THR A 259 24.91 8.18 9.65
C THR A 259 25.08 8.85 8.27
N HIS A 260 25.94 9.87 8.15
CA HIS A 260 26.25 10.48 6.84
C HIS A 260 26.88 9.47 5.88
N HIS A 261 27.72 8.56 6.37
CA HIS A 261 28.29 7.49 5.54
C HIS A 261 27.19 6.56 4.99
N LEU A 262 26.24 6.14 5.83
CA LEU A 262 25.09 5.31 5.40
C LEU A 262 24.21 6.04 4.37
N MET A 263 23.95 7.34 4.59
CA MET A 263 23.22 8.18 3.64
C MET A 263 23.94 8.27 2.29
N SER A 264 25.24 8.56 2.31
CA SER A 264 26.05 8.68 1.10
C SER A 264 26.14 7.36 0.32
N ASP A 265 26.25 6.23 1.02
CA ASP A 265 26.30 4.91 0.38
C ASP A 265 25.01 4.61 -0.39
N ILE A 266 23.84 4.99 0.13
CA ILE A 266 22.58 4.86 -0.60
C ILE A 266 22.53 5.80 -1.81
N GLN A 267 22.92 7.08 -1.65
CA GLN A 267 22.88 8.08 -2.73
C GLN A 267 23.81 7.69 -3.90
N CYS A 268 25.04 7.29 -3.60
CA CYS A 268 26.03 6.88 -4.60
C CYS A 268 25.59 5.64 -5.38
N ASN A 269 24.83 4.76 -4.73
CA ASN A 269 24.40 3.48 -5.29
C ASN A 269 22.90 3.43 -5.62
N PHE A 270 22.24 4.58 -5.82
CA PHE A 270 20.80 4.63 -6.10
C PHE A 270 20.41 3.80 -7.35
N LYS A 271 21.33 3.64 -8.31
CA LYS A 271 21.14 2.83 -9.52
C LYS A 271 21.80 1.45 -9.46
N ASP A 272 22.07 0.92 -8.27
CA ASP A 272 22.64 -0.42 -8.12
C ASP A 272 21.74 -1.45 -8.82
N GLN A 273 22.38 -2.28 -9.64
CA GLN A 273 21.72 -3.36 -10.36
C GLN A 273 21.28 -4.48 -9.40
N ASP A 274 22.00 -4.67 -8.30
CA ASP A 274 21.63 -5.61 -7.24
C ASP A 274 20.65 -4.95 -6.28
N ALA A 275 19.37 -5.32 -6.41
CA ALA A 275 18.32 -4.80 -5.56
C ALA A 275 18.47 -5.25 -4.11
N ILE A 276 18.91 -6.49 -3.86
CA ILE A 276 19.04 -7.02 -2.49
C ILE A 276 20.14 -6.28 -1.74
N ARG A 277 21.29 -6.08 -2.39
CA ARG A 277 22.38 -5.27 -1.81
C ARG A 277 21.92 -3.85 -1.51
N GLN A 278 21.10 -3.26 -2.37
CA GLN A 278 20.54 -1.94 -2.09
C GLN A 278 19.55 -1.97 -0.92
N MET A 279 18.72 -3.01 -0.79
CA MET A 279 17.85 -3.20 0.37
C MET A 279 18.64 -3.36 1.68
N GLU A 280 19.81 -3.99 1.67
CA GLU A 280 20.71 -4.09 2.83
C GLU A 280 21.18 -2.70 3.29
N ARG A 281 21.62 -1.84 2.35
CA ARG A 281 22.01 -0.46 2.65
C ARG A 281 20.86 0.34 3.25
N VAL A 282 19.66 0.19 2.65
CA VAL A 282 18.44 0.86 3.12
C VAL A 282 18.09 0.41 4.53
N LEU A 283 18.11 -0.90 4.81
CA LEU A 283 17.83 -1.43 6.13
C LEU A 283 18.86 -0.94 7.17
N ALA A 284 20.13 -0.84 6.81
CA ALA A 284 21.17 -0.33 7.70
C ALA A 284 20.90 1.13 8.10
N LEU A 285 20.55 2.00 7.13
CA LEU A 285 20.20 3.38 7.42
C LEU A 285 18.91 3.46 8.25
N ARG A 286 17.82 2.79 7.84
CA ARG A 286 16.55 2.80 8.59
C ARG A 286 16.73 2.33 10.03
N SER A 287 17.50 1.26 10.23
CA SER A 287 17.83 0.75 11.57
C SER A 287 18.56 1.83 12.38
N ASN A 288 19.58 2.48 11.81
CA ASN A 288 20.30 3.54 12.51
C ASN A 288 19.40 4.74 12.85
N LEU A 289 18.51 5.15 11.94
CA LEU A 289 17.56 6.24 12.15
C LEU A 289 16.57 5.92 13.27
N CYS A 290 15.92 4.75 13.22
CA CYS A 290 14.91 4.34 14.17
C CYS A 290 15.47 4.17 15.59
N HIS A 291 16.66 3.56 15.73
CA HIS A 291 17.25 3.29 17.04
C HIS A 291 17.92 4.52 17.67
N ASN A 292 18.55 5.39 16.87
CA ASN A 292 19.43 6.43 17.41
C ASN A 292 18.93 7.87 17.20
N HIS A 293 17.99 8.10 16.27
CA HIS A 293 17.66 9.46 15.83
C HIS A 293 16.18 9.84 15.92
N MET A 294 15.31 8.94 16.37
CA MET A 294 13.91 9.24 16.72
C MET A 294 13.84 10.06 18.02
N ASP A 295 14.30 11.32 17.96
CA ASP A 295 14.43 12.21 19.11
C ASP A 295 13.08 12.87 19.47
N ARG A 296 12.57 12.55 20.66
CA ARG A 296 11.30 13.08 21.18
C ARG A 296 11.39 14.55 21.60
N ASN A 297 12.59 15.05 21.88
CA ASN A 297 12.80 16.40 22.40
C ASN A 297 12.98 17.43 21.28
N ASN A 298 13.36 17.00 20.07
CA ASN A 298 13.58 17.88 18.93
C ASN A 298 12.56 17.61 17.82
N SER A 299 11.51 18.46 17.72
CA SER A 299 10.45 18.29 16.71
C SER A 299 10.96 18.41 15.28
N GLY A 300 11.94 19.28 15.02
CA GLY A 300 12.53 19.44 13.68
C GLY A 300 13.27 18.18 13.24
N LYS A 301 14.15 17.67 14.12
CA LYS A 301 14.83 16.39 13.91
C LYS A 301 13.84 15.24 13.71
N LEU A 302 12.86 15.10 14.60
CA LEU A 302 11.87 14.01 14.50
C LEU A 302 11.14 14.02 13.16
N LYS A 303 10.67 15.19 12.73
CA LYS A 303 9.99 15.36 11.43
C LYS A 303 10.88 14.84 10.31
N ASP A 304 12.11 15.33 10.23
CA ASP A 304 13.03 15.05 9.13
C ASP A 304 13.44 13.57 9.08
N ILE A 305 13.63 12.96 10.24
CA ILE A 305 13.97 11.54 10.38
C ILE A 305 12.77 10.64 10.03
N VAL A 306 11.54 10.99 10.44
CA VAL A 306 10.32 10.20 10.12
C VAL A 306 10.05 10.20 8.62
N PHE A 307 10.12 11.36 7.95
CA PHE A 307 9.92 11.42 6.50
C PHE A 307 11.00 10.63 5.73
N LEU A 308 12.27 10.74 6.14
CA LEU A 308 13.34 9.95 5.52
C LEU A 308 13.10 8.45 5.72
N ASP A 309 12.71 8.02 6.92
CA ASP A 309 12.45 6.61 7.20
C ASP A 309 11.26 6.05 6.39
N LEU A 310 10.19 6.82 6.22
CA LEU A 310 9.05 6.48 5.34
C LEU A 310 9.46 6.36 3.87
N CYS A 311 10.27 7.29 3.38
CA CYS A 311 10.79 7.25 2.01
C CYS A 311 11.66 6.00 1.79
N LEU A 312 12.52 5.65 2.75
CA LEU A 312 13.36 4.45 2.70
C LEU A 312 12.51 3.16 2.73
N GLU A 313 11.42 3.14 3.48
CA GLU A 313 10.46 2.03 3.48
C GLU A 313 9.79 1.86 2.11
N SER A 314 9.29 2.96 1.53
CA SER A 314 8.69 2.97 0.18
C SER A 314 9.70 2.55 -0.89
N TYR A 315 10.96 2.96 -0.77
CA TYR A 315 12.03 2.55 -1.67
C TYR A 315 12.33 1.05 -1.56
N THR A 316 12.31 0.48 -0.35
CA THR A 316 12.43 -0.97 -0.16
C THR A 316 11.36 -1.74 -0.93
N ARG A 317 10.10 -1.27 -0.89
CA ARG A 317 9.00 -1.86 -1.66
C ARG A 317 9.27 -1.79 -3.17
N THR A 318 9.72 -0.63 -3.66
CA THR A 318 10.07 -0.42 -5.08
C THR A 318 11.18 -1.37 -5.53
N LEU A 319 12.18 -1.61 -4.67
CA LEU A 319 13.27 -2.57 -4.95
C LEU A 319 12.76 -4.01 -5.04
N THR A 320 11.86 -4.43 -4.15
CA THR A 320 11.23 -5.76 -4.25
C THR A 320 10.40 -5.89 -5.53
N GLU A 321 9.57 -4.90 -5.87
CA GLU A 321 8.78 -4.90 -7.11
C GLU A 321 9.67 -5.03 -8.36
N ARG A 322 10.84 -4.40 -8.36
CA ARG A 322 11.81 -4.47 -9.46
C ARG A 322 12.32 -5.89 -9.73
N ILE A 323 12.46 -6.73 -8.70
CA ILE A 323 12.95 -8.10 -8.82
C ILE A 323 11.85 -9.15 -8.68
N MET A 324 10.59 -8.73 -8.47
CA MET A 324 9.46 -9.62 -8.20
C MET A 324 9.18 -10.61 -9.32
N HIS A 325 9.44 -10.26 -10.58
CA HIS A 325 9.24 -11.15 -11.72
C HIS A 325 10.49 -11.95 -12.14
N ILE A 326 11.61 -11.73 -11.45
CA ILE A 326 12.90 -12.38 -11.76
C ILE A 326 13.07 -13.59 -10.84
N ASP A 327 13.63 -14.67 -11.39
CA ASP A 327 14.12 -15.76 -10.55
C ASP A 327 15.53 -15.46 -10.03
N ILE A 328 15.62 -15.08 -8.76
CA ILE A 328 16.88 -14.73 -8.09
C ILE A 328 17.47 -15.93 -7.32
N GLY A 329 16.77 -17.06 -7.31
CA GLY A 329 17.16 -18.28 -6.62
C GLY A 329 16.87 -18.28 -5.11
N PHE A 330 16.74 -19.50 -4.58
CA PHE A 330 16.28 -19.75 -3.21
C PHE A 330 17.05 -18.99 -2.11
N GLY A 331 18.38 -18.98 -2.16
CA GLY A 331 19.19 -18.26 -1.17
C GLY A 331 18.99 -16.75 -1.20
N ALA A 332 18.70 -16.18 -2.38
CA ALA A 332 18.41 -14.76 -2.51
C ALA A 332 17.00 -14.42 -1.97
N TYR A 333 15.98 -15.26 -2.21
CA TYR A 333 14.66 -15.09 -1.60
C TYR A 333 14.72 -15.11 -0.07
N ILE A 334 15.52 -16.01 0.52
CA ILE A 334 15.71 -16.08 1.97
C ILE A 334 16.41 -14.81 2.50
N ARG A 335 17.38 -14.26 1.77
CA ARG A 335 17.97 -12.97 2.15
C ARG A 335 16.95 -11.84 2.06
N GLU A 336 16.23 -11.74 0.95
CA GLU A 336 15.21 -10.72 0.71
C GLU A 336 14.10 -10.73 1.77
N LEU A 337 13.54 -11.91 2.08
CA LEU A 337 12.53 -12.04 3.13
C LEU A 337 13.04 -11.58 4.50
N GLY A 338 14.30 -11.89 4.83
CA GLY A 338 14.93 -11.38 6.06
C GLY A 338 14.99 -9.86 6.10
N LEU A 339 15.36 -9.22 4.99
CA LEU A 339 15.38 -7.76 4.89
C LEU A 339 13.99 -7.16 5.05
N ILE A 340 12.98 -7.77 4.43
CA ILE A 340 11.58 -7.34 4.53
C ILE A 340 11.08 -7.46 5.97
N LEU A 341 11.30 -8.59 6.65
CA LEU A 341 10.88 -8.81 8.04
C LEU A 341 11.54 -7.80 9.00
N ASN A 342 12.83 -7.53 8.84
CA ASN A 342 13.50 -6.51 9.66
C ASN A 342 12.94 -5.11 9.40
N ASN A 343 12.65 -4.75 8.14
CA ASN A 343 11.99 -3.48 7.82
C ASN A 343 10.59 -3.38 8.46
N LEU A 344 9.81 -4.46 8.43
CA LEU A 344 8.49 -4.50 9.07
C LEU A 344 8.59 -4.31 10.59
N CYS A 345 9.59 -4.91 11.26
CA CYS A 345 9.83 -4.71 12.70
C CYS A 345 10.24 -3.29 13.07
N LEU A 346 10.77 -2.49 12.13
CA LEU A 346 11.04 -1.06 12.34
C LEU A 346 9.77 -0.21 12.19
N SER A 347 8.86 -0.61 11.31
CA SER A 347 7.64 0.13 11.01
C SER A 347 6.50 -0.15 11.98
N TYR A 348 6.41 -1.38 12.52
CA TYR A 348 5.30 -1.84 13.36
C TYR A 348 5.76 -2.31 14.73
N GLY A 349 5.04 -1.89 15.77
CA GLY A 349 5.30 -2.27 17.17
C GLY A 349 4.92 -3.71 17.55
N TRP A 350 4.26 -4.44 16.65
CA TRP A 350 3.60 -5.73 16.92
C TRP A 350 4.57 -6.82 17.40
N LEU A 351 4.29 -7.38 18.58
CA LEU A 351 5.18 -8.32 19.25
C LEU A 351 5.30 -9.66 18.52
N GLU A 352 4.21 -10.19 17.95
CA GLU A 352 4.25 -11.44 17.18
C GLU A 352 5.17 -11.32 15.97
N LEU A 353 5.17 -10.17 15.29
CA LEU A 353 6.08 -9.91 14.19
C LEU A 353 7.56 -9.97 14.62
N LYS A 354 7.88 -9.46 15.82
CA LYS A 354 9.24 -9.54 16.38
C LYS A 354 9.63 -10.98 16.67
N TYR A 355 8.76 -11.76 17.30
CA TYR A 355 9.02 -13.18 17.58
C TYR A 355 9.23 -13.99 16.31
N VAL A 356 8.38 -13.76 15.31
CA VAL A 356 8.49 -14.41 14.01
C VAL A 356 9.79 -14.03 13.29
N ARG A 357 10.20 -12.76 13.36
CA ARG A 357 11.48 -12.30 12.82
C ARG A 357 12.65 -12.94 13.56
N ASP A 358 12.61 -13.02 14.88
CA ASP A 358 13.68 -13.60 15.69
C ASP A 358 13.84 -15.12 15.41
N ASP A 359 12.72 -15.84 15.32
CA ASP A 359 12.70 -17.26 14.89
C ASP A 359 13.30 -17.42 13.48
N TYR A 360 12.99 -16.50 12.56
CA TYR A 360 13.54 -16.49 11.21
C TYR A 360 15.06 -16.29 11.20
N GLU A 361 15.55 -15.29 11.93
CA GLU A 361 16.99 -15.00 12.05
C GLU A 361 17.73 -16.18 12.69
N MET A 362 17.18 -16.77 13.75
CA MET A 362 17.84 -17.84 14.49
C MET A 362 17.81 -19.17 13.74
N LEU A 363 16.65 -19.59 13.22
CA LEU A 363 16.48 -20.91 12.64
C LEU A 363 16.69 -20.91 11.12
N VAL A 364 16.01 -20.02 10.40
CA VAL A 364 16.00 -20.08 8.94
C VAL A 364 17.37 -19.74 8.37
N LYS A 365 17.97 -18.61 8.78
CA LYS A 365 19.30 -18.22 8.25
C LYS A 365 20.41 -19.22 8.61
N THR A 366 20.32 -19.87 9.77
CA THR A 366 21.30 -20.86 10.21
C THR A 366 21.17 -22.18 9.46
N LEU A 367 19.94 -22.64 9.21
CA LEU A 367 19.68 -23.98 8.66
C LEU A 367 19.61 -24.00 7.13
N VAL A 368 19.35 -22.87 6.47
CA VAL A 368 19.18 -22.82 5.01
C VAL A 368 20.40 -23.33 4.23
N GLY A 369 21.61 -23.14 4.76
CA GLY A 369 22.85 -23.61 4.13
C GLY A 369 23.06 -25.13 4.22
N SER A 370 22.28 -25.84 5.04
CA SER A 370 22.39 -27.28 5.29
C SER A 370 21.02 -27.96 5.27
N LEU A 371 20.22 -27.68 4.23
CA LEU A 371 18.88 -28.22 4.05
C LEU A 371 18.88 -29.74 3.80
N ASN A 372 18.76 -30.51 4.87
CA ASN A 372 18.28 -31.89 4.85
C ASN A 372 16.77 -31.91 5.20
N GLU A 373 16.14 -33.08 5.14
CA GLU A 373 14.69 -33.24 5.39
C GLU A 373 14.25 -32.66 6.76
N GLU A 374 15.02 -32.91 7.82
CA GLU A 374 14.70 -32.43 9.16
C GLU A 374 14.82 -30.90 9.26
N ASN A 375 15.90 -30.34 8.74
CA ASN A 375 16.12 -28.89 8.70
C ASN A 375 15.09 -28.20 7.82
N ALA A 376 14.69 -28.81 6.72
CA ALA A 376 13.64 -28.30 5.85
C ALA A 376 12.29 -28.24 6.57
N ARG A 377 11.95 -29.23 7.43
CA ARG A 377 10.75 -29.18 8.28
C ARG A 377 10.80 -28.06 9.32
N LYS A 378 11.97 -27.81 9.95
CA LYS A 378 12.16 -26.70 10.89
C LYS A 378 12.05 -25.34 10.20
N VAL A 379 12.64 -25.19 9.02
CA VAL A 379 12.50 -23.98 8.21
C VAL A 379 11.04 -23.80 7.81
N LYS A 380 10.35 -24.87 7.39
CA LYS A 380 8.94 -24.85 7.03
C LYS A 380 8.05 -24.34 8.17
N SER A 381 8.27 -24.80 9.41
CA SER A 381 7.42 -24.38 10.53
C SER A 381 7.50 -22.87 10.78
N VAL A 382 8.69 -22.26 10.64
CA VAL A 382 8.86 -20.81 10.74
C VAL A 382 8.18 -20.09 9.57
N ILE A 383 8.35 -20.58 8.35
CA ILE A 383 7.71 -20.02 7.15
C ILE A 383 6.18 -20.09 7.22
N ASP A 384 5.63 -21.17 7.77
CA ASP A 384 4.19 -21.30 8.01
C ASP A 384 3.70 -20.35 9.12
N ARG A 385 4.49 -20.14 10.17
CA ARG A 385 4.19 -19.13 11.20
C ARG A 385 4.15 -17.72 10.59
N ILE A 386 5.11 -17.37 9.73
CA ILE A 386 5.10 -16.09 8.99
C ILE A 386 3.83 -15.96 8.15
N LYS A 387 3.48 -17.00 7.37
CA LYS A 387 2.27 -17.00 6.53
C LYS A 387 0.99 -16.82 7.35
N ASN A 388 0.88 -17.49 8.48
CA ASN A 388 -0.27 -17.34 9.38
C ASN A 388 -0.36 -15.91 9.93
N GLY A 389 0.77 -15.32 10.35
CA GLY A 389 0.82 -13.93 10.78
C GLY A 389 0.40 -12.94 9.69
N LEU A 390 0.78 -13.19 8.42
CA LEU A 390 0.30 -12.39 7.29
C LEU A 390 -1.22 -12.51 7.09
N GLY A 391 -1.78 -13.70 7.25
CA GLY A 391 -3.23 -13.89 7.22
C GLY A 391 -3.95 -13.02 8.27
N GLU A 392 -3.43 -12.99 9.50
CA GLU A 392 -3.96 -12.15 10.58
C GLU A 392 -3.83 -10.65 10.30
N VAL A 393 -2.73 -10.22 9.66
CA VAL A 393 -2.53 -8.82 9.23
C VAL A 393 -3.66 -8.37 8.32
N ASN A 394 -4.02 -9.18 7.32
CA ASN A 394 -5.11 -8.86 6.41
C ASN A 394 -6.44 -8.68 7.16
N ASP A 395 -6.77 -9.63 8.02
CA ASP A 395 -8.04 -9.63 8.75
C ASP A 395 -8.14 -8.41 9.68
N LYS A 396 -7.02 -8.04 10.32
CA LYS A 396 -6.96 -6.84 11.19
C LYS A 396 -7.05 -5.54 10.40
N ILE A 397 -6.35 -5.40 9.27
CA ILE A 397 -6.48 -4.20 8.41
C ILE A 397 -7.92 -4.06 7.94
N HIS A 398 -8.53 -5.15 7.46
CA HIS A 398 -9.91 -5.16 7.00
C HIS A 398 -10.87 -4.76 8.13
N ALA A 399 -10.75 -5.36 9.32
CA ALA A 399 -11.59 -5.04 10.47
C ALA A 399 -11.46 -3.57 10.94
N VAL A 400 -10.26 -3.00 10.88
CA VAL A 400 -10.03 -1.62 11.31
C VAL A 400 -10.52 -0.62 10.26
N MET A 401 -10.27 -0.88 8.98
CA MET A 401 -10.38 0.13 7.92
C MET A 401 -11.62 0.00 7.03
N GLN A 402 -12.03 -1.22 6.66
CA GLN A 402 -12.97 -1.44 5.54
C GLN A 402 -14.35 -0.83 5.80
N GLU A 403 -15.00 -1.20 6.91
CA GLU A 403 -16.34 -0.69 7.26
C GLU A 403 -16.33 0.83 7.45
N LYS A 404 -15.25 1.37 8.03
CA LYS A 404 -15.09 2.82 8.24
C LYS A 404 -14.94 3.57 6.92
N ALA A 405 -14.21 2.99 5.97
CA ALA A 405 -14.03 3.54 4.63
C ALA A 405 -15.35 3.54 3.86
N GLU A 406 -16.13 2.45 3.92
CA GLU A 406 -17.46 2.37 3.31
C GLU A 406 -18.46 3.35 3.94
N LEU A 407 -18.41 3.53 5.26
CA LEU A 407 -19.25 4.52 5.96
C LEU A 407 -18.96 5.94 5.49
N MET A 408 -17.69 6.36 5.50
CA MET A 408 -17.31 7.69 5.03
C MET A 408 -17.56 7.83 3.53
N GLY A 409 -17.21 6.80 2.76
CA GLY A 409 -17.28 6.79 1.31
C GLY A 409 -18.68 6.99 0.76
N ARG A 410 -19.69 6.39 1.41
CA ARG A 410 -21.11 6.60 1.07
C ARG A 410 -21.54 8.06 1.19
N HIS A 411 -21.12 8.75 2.24
CA HIS A 411 -21.46 10.16 2.48
C HIS A 411 -20.65 11.13 1.62
N LEU A 412 -19.44 10.73 1.21
CA LEU A 412 -18.52 11.51 0.39
C LEU A 412 -18.66 11.23 -1.12
N ASN A 413 -19.59 10.35 -1.52
CA ASN A 413 -19.83 9.94 -2.89
C ASN A 413 -18.56 9.39 -3.59
N ILE A 414 -17.81 8.56 -2.88
CA ILE A 414 -16.61 7.90 -3.37
C ILE A 414 -17.00 6.75 -4.30
N ASP A 415 -16.18 6.48 -5.32
CA ASP A 415 -16.40 5.39 -6.26
C ASP A 415 -16.57 4.03 -5.54
N ARG A 416 -17.58 3.27 -5.94
CA ARG A 416 -17.94 2.02 -5.27
C ARG A 416 -16.85 0.97 -5.40
N HIS A 417 -16.25 0.84 -6.58
CA HIS A 417 -15.19 -0.15 -6.79
C HIS A 417 -13.97 0.19 -5.93
N PHE A 418 -13.59 1.47 -5.83
CA PHE A 418 -12.54 1.93 -4.92
C PHE A 418 -12.83 1.55 -3.46
N LEU A 419 -14.08 1.68 -3.01
CA LEU A 419 -14.46 1.31 -1.64
C LEU A 419 -14.39 -0.20 -1.40
N GLU A 420 -14.88 -1.02 -2.34
CA GLU A 420 -14.95 -2.49 -2.20
C GLU A 420 -13.58 -3.15 -1.96
N ILE A 421 -12.49 -2.55 -2.47
CA ILE A 421 -11.11 -3.04 -2.33
C ILE A 421 -10.23 -2.16 -1.44
N PHE A 422 -10.81 -1.23 -0.66
CA PHE A 422 -10.02 -0.21 0.05
C PHE A 422 -8.95 -0.80 0.97
N SER A 423 -9.31 -1.77 1.82
CA SER A 423 -8.37 -2.43 2.74
C SER A 423 -7.33 -3.27 2.02
N GLU A 424 -7.68 -3.85 0.88
CA GLU A 424 -6.75 -4.63 0.06
C GLU A 424 -5.70 -3.73 -0.55
N GLU A 425 -6.10 -2.57 -1.06
CA GLU A 425 -5.18 -1.55 -1.55
C GLU A 425 -4.32 -0.96 -0.41
N VAL A 426 -4.83 -0.88 0.83
CA VAL A 426 -3.98 -0.52 1.99
C VAL A 426 -2.87 -1.56 2.11
N LEU A 427 -3.25 -2.84 2.17
CA LEU A 427 -2.32 -3.96 2.38
C LEU A 427 -1.30 -4.10 1.25
N ARG A 428 -1.74 -3.99 -0.01
CA ARG A 428 -0.88 -4.02 -1.22
C ARG A 428 0.18 -2.92 -1.21
N GLY A 429 -0.12 -1.78 -0.60
CA GLY A 429 0.82 -0.67 -0.41
C GLY A 429 1.90 -0.92 0.65
N THR A 430 1.89 -2.06 1.35
CA THR A 430 2.83 -2.37 2.46
C THR A 430 3.86 -3.44 2.11
N LEU A 431 4.92 -3.51 2.90
CA LEU A 431 5.91 -4.58 2.83
C LEU A 431 5.36 -5.96 3.25
N PHE A 432 4.17 -6.05 3.86
CA PHE A 432 3.53 -7.35 4.12
C PHE A 432 3.12 -8.05 2.82
N PHE A 433 2.68 -7.29 1.82
CA PHE A 433 2.39 -7.82 0.49
C PHE A 433 3.67 -8.27 -0.23
N SER A 434 4.75 -7.49 -0.12
CA SER A 434 6.07 -7.92 -0.58
C SER A 434 6.50 -9.24 0.06
N ALA A 435 6.32 -9.39 1.39
CA ALA A 435 6.62 -10.63 2.10
C ALA A 435 5.79 -11.82 1.59
N SER A 436 4.49 -11.66 1.35
CA SER A 436 3.64 -12.75 0.86
C SER A 436 4.07 -13.25 -0.51
N MET A 437 4.48 -12.35 -1.40
CA MET A 437 4.98 -12.68 -2.73
C MET A 437 6.30 -13.45 -2.67
N ILE A 438 7.24 -13.05 -1.82
CA ILE A 438 8.50 -13.78 -1.65
C ILE A 438 8.28 -15.15 -0.99
N LEU A 439 7.36 -15.25 -0.02
CA LEU A 439 7.00 -16.52 0.61
C LEU A 439 6.38 -17.52 -0.38
N LYS A 440 5.60 -17.04 -1.36
CA LYS A 440 5.08 -17.87 -2.45
C LYS A 440 6.22 -18.50 -3.27
N LYS A 441 7.32 -17.78 -3.48
CA LYS A 441 8.50 -18.30 -4.19
C LYS A 441 9.37 -19.22 -3.34
N ILE A 442 9.42 -18.99 -2.02
CA ILE A 442 10.20 -19.81 -1.07
C ILE A 442 9.57 -21.20 -0.85
N ASP A 443 8.23 -21.26 -0.82
CA ASP A 443 7.50 -22.46 -0.38
C ASP A 443 7.82 -23.74 -1.19
N PRO A 444 7.84 -23.72 -2.54
CA PRO A 444 8.11 -24.93 -3.33
C PRO A 444 9.46 -25.56 -3.01
N HIS A 445 10.51 -24.74 -2.82
CA HIS A 445 11.86 -25.23 -2.49
C HIS A 445 11.88 -25.98 -1.16
N ILE A 446 11.27 -25.40 -0.12
CA ILE A 446 11.25 -26.03 1.21
C ILE A 446 10.41 -27.31 1.18
N ARG A 447 9.27 -27.29 0.49
CA ARG A 447 8.40 -28.48 0.38
C ARG A 447 9.10 -29.64 -0.27
N GLN A 448 9.84 -29.37 -1.36
CA GLN A 448 10.63 -30.38 -2.04
C GLN A 448 11.70 -30.98 -1.12
N SER A 449 12.45 -30.14 -0.39
CA SER A 449 13.49 -30.60 0.54
C SER A 449 12.94 -31.33 1.77
N ALA A 450 11.74 -30.97 2.24
CA ALA A 450 11.11 -31.58 3.42
C ALA A 450 10.26 -32.83 3.09
N HIS A 451 10.18 -33.23 1.82
CA HIS A 451 9.29 -34.28 1.32
C HIS A 451 7.85 -34.11 1.81
N LEU A 452 7.36 -32.86 1.82
CA LEU A 452 6.00 -32.55 2.27
C LEU A 452 5.00 -32.96 1.19
N GLY A 453 3.85 -33.49 1.64
CA GLY A 453 2.85 -34.17 0.80
C GLY A 453 2.26 -33.34 -0.34
N ASN A 454 1.31 -33.93 -1.05
CA ASN A 454 0.85 -33.41 -2.35
C ASN A 454 -0.08 -32.18 -2.26
N TRP A 455 -0.44 -31.75 -1.06
CA TRP A 455 -1.46 -30.72 -0.81
C TRP A 455 -0.89 -29.47 -0.14
N LEU A 456 -1.31 -28.30 -0.59
CA LEU A 456 -1.10 -27.02 0.08
C LEU A 456 -2.45 -26.35 0.36
N THR A 457 -2.81 -26.23 1.63
CA THR A 457 -4.05 -25.58 2.06
C THR A 457 -3.83 -24.09 2.28
N ILE A 458 -4.57 -23.24 1.56
CA ILE A 458 -4.56 -21.78 1.71
C ILE A 458 -5.68 -21.32 2.65
N SER A 459 -6.84 -21.96 2.57
CA SER A 459 -7.99 -21.76 3.47
C SER A 459 -8.51 -23.12 3.91
N GLN A 460 -8.69 -23.34 5.21
CA GLN A 460 -9.14 -24.63 5.74
C GLN A 460 -10.63 -24.92 5.46
N GLY A 461 -11.40 -23.90 5.09
CA GLY A 461 -12.84 -24.01 4.90
C GLY A 461 -13.60 -24.24 6.21
N ARG A 462 -14.69 -25.00 6.16
CA ARG A 462 -15.57 -25.27 7.31
C ARG A 462 -15.02 -26.39 8.19
N THR A 463 -15.26 -26.28 9.50
CA THR A 463 -14.79 -27.25 10.51
C THR A 463 -15.33 -28.67 10.35
N HIS A 464 -16.51 -28.84 9.74
CA HIS A 464 -17.15 -30.14 9.48
C HIS A 464 -16.88 -30.70 8.07
N GLY A 465 -15.91 -30.12 7.36
CA GLY A 465 -15.60 -30.47 5.98
C GLY A 465 -16.49 -29.77 4.95
N SER A 466 -16.00 -29.74 3.71
CA SER A 466 -16.65 -29.11 2.57
C SER A 466 -17.33 -30.18 1.72
N ARG A 467 -18.65 -30.07 1.51
CA ARG A 467 -19.45 -31.09 0.79
C ARG A 467 -20.14 -30.46 -0.41
N GLY A 468 -20.10 -31.11 -1.57
CA GLY A 468 -20.78 -30.61 -2.76
C GLY A 468 -20.55 -31.46 -4.00
N TYR A 469 -21.26 -31.11 -5.07
CA TYR A 469 -21.05 -31.70 -6.40
C TYR A 469 -19.77 -31.16 -7.02
N VAL A 470 -18.97 -32.05 -7.59
CA VAL A 470 -17.69 -31.68 -8.22
C VAL A 470 -17.97 -31.10 -9.62
N GLU A 471 -17.54 -29.87 -9.86
CA GLU A 471 -17.53 -29.25 -11.18
C GLU A 471 -16.09 -28.91 -11.57
N TYR A 472 -15.74 -29.20 -12.81
CA TYR A 472 -14.43 -28.88 -13.36
C TYR A 472 -14.51 -27.61 -14.21
N VAL A 473 -13.61 -26.67 -13.96
CA VAL A 473 -13.53 -25.39 -14.64
C VAL A 473 -12.09 -25.11 -15.02
N LYS A 474 -11.85 -24.59 -16.23
CA LYS A 474 -10.49 -24.29 -16.67
C LYS A 474 -9.88 -23.11 -15.92
N ASN A 475 -10.57 -21.97 -15.90
CA ASN A 475 -10.14 -20.79 -15.17
C ASN A 475 -11.23 -20.37 -14.17
N LEU A 476 -10.85 -20.09 -12.92
CA LEU A 476 -11.80 -19.63 -11.91
C LEU A 476 -12.53 -18.34 -12.34
N ARG A 477 -11.82 -17.47 -13.08
CA ARG A 477 -12.35 -16.22 -13.61
C ARG A 477 -13.60 -16.39 -14.47
N ASP A 478 -13.73 -17.51 -15.16
CA ASP A 478 -14.87 -17.79 -16.06
C ASP A 478 -16.18 -18.01 -15.27
N VAL A 479 -16.07 -18.33 -13.98
CA VAL A 479 -17.21 -18.67 -13.12
C VAL A 479 -17.31 -17.80 -11.86
N MET A 480 -16.44 -16.80 -11.67
CA MET A 480 -16.35 -16.00 -10.44
C MET A 480 -17.66 -15.26 -10.08
N HIS A 481 -18.54 -15.00 -11.05
CA HIS A 481 -19.85 -14.37 -10.84
C HIS A 481 -21.04 -15.34 -10.97
N LYS A 482 -20.79 -16.65 -11.07
CA LYS A 482 -21.85 -17.66 -11.21
C LYS A 482 -22.48 -17.94 -9.85
N ASN A 483 -23.81 -18.02 -9.82
CA ASN A 483 -24.57 -18.50 -8.68
C ASN A 483 -24.94 -19.96 -8.90
N TYR A 484 -24.33 -20.88 -8.15
CA TYR A 484 -24.61 -22.31 -8.27
C TYR A 484 -25.89 -22.67 -7.51
N GLU A 485 -26.77 -23.49 -8.10
CA GLU A 485 -28.03 -23.90 -7.44
C GLU A 485 -27.78 -24.81 -6.22
N GLY A 486 -26.76 -25.66 -6.31
CA GLY A 486 -26.35 -26.58 -5.26
C GLY A 486 -24.97 -26.29 -4.70
N ARG A 487 -24.66 -26.90 -3.55
CA ARG A 487 -23.30 -26.87 -2.98
C ARG A 487 -22.32 -27.48 -3.97
N THR A 488 -21.27 -26.74 -4.31
CA THR A 488 -20.35 -27.12 -5.39
C THR A 488 -18.91 -27.16 -4.91
N ILE A 489 -18.13 -28.11 -5.40
CA ILE A 489 -16.68 -28.21 -5.23
C ILE A 489 -16.04 -27.97 -6.60
N LEU A 490 -15.25 -26.91 -6.72
CA LEU A 490 -14.61 -26.55 -7.98
C LEU A 490 -13.24 -27.18 -8.09
N LEU A 491 -12.99 -27.88 -9.20
CA LEU A 491 -11.65 -28.24 -9.63
C LEU A 491 -11.22 -27.23 -10.69
N VAL A 492 -10.16 -26.47 -10.43
CA VAL A 492 -9.69 -25.39 -11.30
C VAL A 492 -8.27 -25.65 -11.78
N GLU A 493 -7.96 -25.36 -13.05
CA GLU A 493 -6.58 -25.44 -13.54
C GLU A 493 -5.81 -24.14 -13.32
N LYS A 494 -6.48 -23.00 -13.50
CA LYS A 494 -5.85 -21.68 -13.38
C LYS A 494 -6.64 -20.73 -12.48
N ILE A 495 -5.87 -19.96 -11.74
CA ILE A 495 -6.32 -18.94 -10.80
C ILE A 495 -5.28 -17.82 -10.80
N SER A 496 -5.70 -16.58 -11.03
CA SER A 496 -4.80 -15.42 -11.06
C SER A 496 -4.61 -14.80 -9.68
N GLY A 497 -5.52 -15.06 -8.73
CA GLY A 497 -5.49 -14.51 -7.38
C GLY A 497 -6.43 -13.32 -7.18
N GLU A 498 -6.98 -12.76 -8.26
CA GLU A 498 -7.89 -11.59 -8.23
C GLU A 498 -9.36 -11.97 -8.32
N GLU A 499 -9.66 -13.25 -8.52
CA GLU A 499 -11.02 -13.73 -8.69
C GLU A 499 -11.86 -13.64 -7.40
N GLU A 500 -13.17 -13.56 -7.58
CA GLU A 500 -14.14 -13.77 -6.51
C GLU A 500 -14.45 -15.26 -6.29
N VAL A 501 -14.88 -15.59 -5.08
CA VAL A 501 -15.38 -16.93 -4.76
C VAL A 501 -16.86 -17.01 -5.16
N PRO A 502 -17.24 -17.91 -6.11
CA PRO A 502 -18.63 -17.97 -6.56
C PRO A 502 -19.60 -18.41 -5.46
N SER A 503 -20.86 -17.96 -5.55
CA SER A 503 -21.88 -18.30 -4.57
C SER A 503 -22.15 -19.81 -4.53
N ASN A 504 -22.38 -20.34 -3.33
CA ASN A 504 -22.62 -21.76 -3.03
C ASN A 504 -21.44 -22.73 -3.29
N VAL A 505 -20.26 -22.21 -3.65
CA VAL A 505 -19.03 -23.01 -3.66
C VAL A 505 -18.58 -23.31 -2.22
N GLN A 506 -18.23 -24.57 -1.94
CA GLN A 506 -17.76 -25.03 -0.63
C GLN A 506 -16.26 -25.30 -0.61
N ALA A 507 -15.68 -25.70 -1.74
CA ALA A 507 -14.25 -25.88 -1.90
C ALA A 507 -13.77 -25.52 -3.31
N ILE A 508 -12.54 -25.05 -3.43
CA ILE A 508 -11.81 -24.79 -4.66
C ILE A 508 -10.48 -25.56 -4.57
N VAL A 509 -10.27 -26.49 -5.49
CA VAL A 509 -9.06 -27.30 -5.61
C VAL A 509 -8.34 -26.88 -6.88
N VAL A 510 -7.17 -26.27 -6.71
CA VAL A 510 -6.30 -25.89 -7.83
C VAL A 510 -5.46 -27.10 -8.22
N LEU A 511 -5.60 -27.55 -9.46
CA LEU A 511 -4.94 -28.74 -9.99
C LEU A 511 -3.61 -28.38 -10.64
N ASN A 512 -2.53 -29.01 -10.19
CA ASN A 512 -1.19 -28.97 -10.80
C ASN A 512 -0.65 -27.58 -11.12
N SER A 513 -0.99 -26.57 -10.31
CA SER A 513 -0.54 -25.21 -10.62
C SER A 513 0.86 -24.94 -10.06
N THR A 514 1.79 -24.66 -10.96
CA THR A 514 3.09 -24.04 -10.63
C THR A 514 2.92 -22.56 -10.23
N ASP A 515 1.75 -21.98 -10.49
CA ASP A 515 1.41 -20.59 -10.20
C ASP A 515 0.07 -20.51 -9.47
N TYR A 516 0.13 -20.49 -8.14
CA TYR A 516 -1.04 -20.48 -7.26
C TYR A 516 -1.11 -19.17 -6.47
N PRO A 517 -2.27 -18.75 -5.94
CA PRO A 517 -2.38 -17.45 -5.31
C PRO A 517 -1.64 -17.44 -3.98
N ASP A 518 -1.00 -16.32 -3.63
CA ASP A 518 -0.35 -16.19 -2.33
C ASP A 518 -1.38 -16.03 -1.21
N VAL A 519 -0.90 -16.02 0.04
CA VAL A 519 -1.74 -15.96 1.25
C VAL A 519 -2.55 -14.66 1.32
N LEU A 520 -2.09 -13.57 0.70
CA LEU A 520 -2.75 -12.27 0.70
C LEU A 520 -3.48 -11.95 -0.61
N ALA A 521 -3.50 -12.87 -1.57
CA ALA A 521 -4.28 -12.70 -2.79
C ALA A 521 -5.78 -12.55 -2.46
N HIS A 522 -6.48 -11.74 -3.25
CA HIS A 522 -7.90 -11.46 -3.07
C HIS A 522 -8.74 -12.73 -2.91
N VAL A 523 -8.58 -13.70 -3.81
CA VAL A 523 -9.30 -14.98 -3.74
C VAL A 523 -8.97 -15.79 -2.48
N SER A 524 -7.72 -15.72 -2.00
CA SER A 524 -7.28 -16.39 -0.77
C SER A 524 -7.95 -15.78 0.47
N VAL A 525 -8.05 -14.46 0.51
CA VAL A 525 -8.75 -13.70 1.55
C VAL A 525 -10.25 -14.00 1.52
N ARG A 526 -10.88 -13.91 0.36
CA ARG A 526 -12.32 -14.21 0.17
C ARG A 526 -12.65 -15.64 0.60
N ALA A 527 -11.82 -16.62 0.24
CA ALA A 527 -12.02 -18.01 0.62
C ALA A 527 -12.00 -18.21 2.15
N ARG A 528 -11.12 -17.52 2.89
CA ARG A 528 -11.12 -17.58 4.37
C ARG A 528 -12.36 -16.95 4.96
N ASN A 529 -12.70 -15.75 4.52
CA ASN A 529 -13.86 -14.99 5.04
C ASN A 529 -15.17 -15.77 4.83
N LEU A 530 -15.32 -16.41 3.67
CA LEU A 530 -16.49 -17.22 3.32
C LEU A 530 -16.42 -18.66 3.87
N LYS A 531 -15.33 -19.02 4.55
CA LYS A 531 -15.06 -20.38 5.05
C LYS A 531 -15.15 -21.44 3.95
N VAL A 532 -14.63 -21.11 2.77
CA VAL A 532 -14.49 -22.00 1.63
C VAL A 532 -13.09 -22.62 1.66
N LEU A 533 -13.00 -23.93 1.50
CA LEU A 533 -11.72 -24.63 1.42
C LEU A 533 -11.01 -24.21 0.13
N LEU A 534 -9.81 -23.66 0.22
CA LEU A 534 -8.96 -23.35 -0.93
C LEU A 534 -7.66 -24.13 -0.78
N THR A 535 -7.38 -25.04 -1.70
CA THR A 535 -6.22 -25.92 -1.64
C THR A 535 -5.61 -26.15 -3.02
N ILE A 536 -4.32 -26.45 -3.06
CA ILE A 536 -3.56 -26.75 -4.27
C ILE A 536 -3.10 -28.20 -4.18
N LEU A 537 -3.31 -28.93 -5.27
CA LEU A 537 -2.87 -30.30 -5.43
C LEU A 537 -1.74 -30.36 -6.46
N PHE A 538 -0.58 -30.87 -6.06
CA PHE A 538 0.61 -30.95 -6.89
C PHE A 538 0.82 -32.29 -7.59
N ASP A 539 0.02 -33.31 -7.26
CA ASP A 539 0.20 -34.68 -7.75
C ASP A 539 -0.75 -35.00 -8.90
N ASP A 540 -0.17 -35.32 -10.06
CA ASP A 540 -0.89 -35.63 -11.30
C ASP A 540 -1.82 -36.85 -11.19
N LEU A 541 -1.45 -37.85 -10.40
CA LEU A 541 -2.25 -39.07 -10.23
C LEU A 541 -3.49 -38.75 -9.41
N VAL A 542 -3.32 -38.06 -8.28
CA VAL A 542 -4.44 -37.64 -7.42
C VAL A 542 -5.33 -36.62 -8.16
N CYS A 543 -4.75 -35.73 -8.98
CA CYS A 543 -5.50 -34.83 -9.86
C CYS A 543 -6.39 -35.62 -10.82
N SER A 544 -5.86 -36.70 -11.41
CA SER A 544 -6.60 -37.57 -12.32
C SER A 544 -7.72 -38.34 -11.60
N GLU A 545 -7.52 -38.74 -10.35
CA GLU A 545 -8.55 -39.36 -9.51
C GLU A 545 -9.70 -38.38 -9.20
N LEU A 546 -9.38 -37.14 -8.80
CA LEU A 546 -10.41 -36.11 -8.56
C LEU A 546 -11.18 -35.74 -9.82
N LYS A 547 -10.50 -35.64 -10.97
CA LYS A 547 -11.16 -35.38 -12.26
C LYS A 547 -12.18 -36.49 -12.61
N LYS A 548 -12.00 -37.73 -12.16
CA LYS A 548 -12.98 -38.83 -12.36
C LYS A 548 -14.24 -38.68 -11.49
N LEU A 549 -14.19 -37.85 -10.45
CA LEU A 549 -15.31 -37.59 -9.54
C LEU A 549 -16.18 -36.40 -9.99
N VAL A 550 -15.90 -35.77 -11.14
CA VAL A 550 -16.72 -34.71 -11.72
C VAL A 550 -18.17 -35.19 -11.89
N GLY A 551 -19.12 -34.36 -11.44
CA GLY A 551 -20.55 -34.66 -11.39
C GLY A 551 -20.99 -35.47 -10.17
N ARG A 552 -20.07 -36.01 -9.37
CA ARG A 552 -20.39 -36.74 -8.14
C ARG A 552 -20.41 -35.81 -6.93
N HIS A 553 -21.12 -36.22 -5.89
CA HIS A 553 -21.16 -35.50 -4.62
C HIS A 553 -20.09 -36.04 -3.68
N ILE A 554 -19.15 -35.19 -3.26
CA ILE A 554 -18.03 -35.59 -2.41
C ILE A 554 -17.96 -34.74 -1.14
N THR A 555 -17.28 -35.25 -0.13
CA THR A 555 -16.84 -34.49 1.04
C THR A 555 -15.33 -34.37 1.05
N MET A 556 -14.82 -33.20 1.42
CA MET A 556 -13.40 -32.91 1.59
C MET A 556 -13.14 -32.38 3.00
N SER A 557 -12.16 -32.94 3.69
CA SER A 557 -11.73 -32.50 5.02
C SER A 557 -10.22 -32.40 5.11
N VAL A 558 -9.73 -31.36 5.79
CA VAL A 558 -8.31 -31.18 6.04
C VAL A 558 -7.88 -32.10 7.19
N GLU A 559 -6.91 -32.98 6.95
CA GLU A 559 -6.29 -33.85 7.94
C GLU A 559 -4.78 -33.57 7.99
N GLY A 560 -4.37 -32.68 8.90
CA GLY A 560 -2.99 -32.21 8.98
C GLY A 560 -2.58 -31.45 7.71
N SER A 561 -1.58 -31.96 6.99
CA SER A 561 -1.11 -31.42 5.71
C SER A 561 -1.73 -32.06 4.46
N ASN A 562 -2.66 -33.01 4.64
CA ASN A 562 -3.34 -33.69 3.55
C ASN A 562 -4.83 -33.33 3.49
N ILE A 563 -5.43 -33.56 2.33
CA ILE A 563 -6.87 -33.48 2.15
C ILE A 563 -7.43 -34.88 1.94
N LYS A 564 -8.35 -35.28 2.82
CA LYS A 564 -9.13 -36.50 2.64
C LYS A 564 -10.38 -36.16 1.85
N PHE A 565 -10.63 -36.91 0.78
CA PHE A 565 -11.85 -36.78 0.00
C PHE A 565 -12.49 -38.15 -0.21
N GLN A 566 -13.82 -38.21 -0.15
CA GLN A 566 -14.59 -39.42 -0.38
C GLN A 566 -15.96 -39.08 -0.97
N GLU A 567 -16.48 -39.98 -1.80
CA GLU A 567 -17.84 -39.87 -2.32
C GLU A 567 -18.84 -40.03 -1.17
N GLN A 568 -19.86 -39.17 -1.15
CA GLN A 568 -20.86 -39.17 -0.08
C GLN A 568 -22.26 -39.01 -0.68
N ASN A 569 -23.21 -39.79 -0.15
CA ASN A 569 -24.62 -39.66 -0.52
C ASN A 569 -25.12 -38.22 -0.25
N PRO A 570 -25.69 -37.52 -1.25
CA PRO A 570 -26.19 -36.15 -1.10
C PRO A 570 -27.22 -35.98 0.03
N ASN A 571 -27.94 -37.06 0.39
CA ASN A 571 -29.02 -37.05 1.36
C ASN A 571 -28.58 -37.27 2.82
N LEU A 572 -27.27 -37.39 3.10
CA LEU A 572 -26.76 -37.50 4.47
C LEU A 572 -26.87 -36.15 5.19
N PRO A 573 -27.50 -36.09 6.38
CA PRO A 573 -27.55 -34.86 7.18
C PRO A 573 -26.15 -34.37 7.58
N LEU A 574 -26.06 -33.07 7.87
CA LEU A 574 -24.80 -32.39 8.20
C LEU A 574 -24.11 -32.97 9.43
#